data_AF-A0A257PE88-F1
#
_entry.id   AF-A0A257PE88-F1
#
_cell.length_a   1.000
_cell.length_b   1.000
_cell.length_c   1.000
_cell.angle_alpha   90.00
_cell.angle_beta   90.00
_cell.angle_gamma   90.00
#
_symmetry.space_group_name_H-M   'P 1'
#
loop_
_entity.id
_entity.type
_entity.pdbx_description
1 polymer ?
#
loop_
_entity_poly.entity_id
_entity_poly.type
_entity_poly.pdbx_seq_one_letter_code
_entity_poly.pdbx_strand_id
1 'polypeptide(L)'
;MWTFLATELLLFSGMFISALVIRTLHPDSVTAVALHLKFWIGATNTAVLILSSFCMSVAIESSRLGLQRIMVRAMLLTAALGVLFMCLKGYEYYRDYVEHMTPFLHWRRYELVGDPASRLFTDLYFIITGLHAIHLTIGIGLMLVMSWLASRAGFLQKHQNRIEIVGLYWHFIDLIWMIVFPTLYLLNR
;
A
#
# COMPACT_ATOMS: atom_id res chain seq x y z
N MET A 1 -4.42 8.27 -17.77
CA MET A 1 -4.04 8.03 -16.35
C MET A 1 -5.25 8.05 -15.44
N TRP A 2 -6.01 9.15 -15.37
CA TRP A 2 -7.19 9.25 -14.50
C TRP A 2 -8.22 8.12 -14.64
N THR A 3 -8.51 7.68 -15.87
CA THR A 3 -9.41 6.53 -16.10
C THR A 3 -8.89 5.25 -15.47
N PHE A 4 -7.59 4.99 -15.55
CA PHE A 4 -6.96 3.83 -14.91
C PHE A 4 -6.99 3.94 -13.37
N LEU A 5 -6.72 5.13 -12.82
CA LEU A 5 -6.87 5.36 -11.37
C LEU A 5 -8.31 5.14 -10.91
N ALA A 6 -9.30 5.54 -11.72
CA ALA A 6 -10.72 5.32 -11.41
C ALA A 6 -11.08 3.83 -11.42
N THR A 7 -10.57 3.03 -12.36
CA THR A 7 -10.82 1.58 -12.39
C THR A 7 -10.21 0.89 -11.18
N GLU A 8 -8.99 1.26 -10.79
CA GLU A 8 -8.35 0.74 -9.57
C GLU A 8 -9.12 1.18 -8.31
N LEU A 9 -9.60 2.42 -8.27
CA LEU A 9 -10.41 2.90 -7.14
C LEU A 9 -11.69 2.08 -6.99
N LEU A 10 -12.37 1.76 -8.09
CA LEU A 10 -13.56 0.91 -8.08
C LEU A 10 -13.24 -0.52 -7.61
N LEU A 11 -12.13 -1.10 -8.07
CA LEU A 11 -11.65 -2.41 -7.63
C LEU A 11 -11.48 -2.46 -6.10
N PHE A 12 -10.73 -1.51 -5.53
CA PHE A 12 -10.50 -1.45 -4.08
C PHE A 12 -11.75 -1.10 -3.30
N SER A 13 -12.59 -0.20 -3.82
CA SER A 13 -13.83 0.24 -3.18
C SER A 13 -14.81 -0.91 -2.96
N GLY A 14 -14.96 -1.82 -3.93
CA GLY A 14 -15.79 -3.02 -3.76
C GLY A 14 -15.34 -3.87 -2.57
N MET A 15 -14.03 -4.13 -2.46
CA MET A 15 -13.47 -4.92 -1.35
C MET A 15 -13.58 -4.20 0.00
N PHE A 16 -13.39 -2.86 0.04
CA PHE A 16 -13.59 -2.08 1.26
C PHE A 16 -15.04 -2.09 1.75
N ILE A 17 -16.00 -1.96 0.83
CA ILE A 17 -17.42 -2.04 1.17
C ILE A 17 -17.74 -3.44 1.71
N SER A 18 -17.25 -4.52 1.07
CA SER A 18 -17.43 -5.88 1.59
C SER A 18 -16.87 -6.03 3.01
N ALA A 19 -15.65 -5.55 3.27
CA ALA A 19 -15.04 -5.58 4.60
C ALA A 19 -15.87 -4.80 5.63
N LEU A 20 -16.42 -3.63 5.24
CA LEU A 20 -17.28 -2.82 6.09
C LEU A 20 -18.63 -3.50 6.38
N VAL A 21 -19.24 -4.15 5.40
CA VAL A 21 -20.52 -4.87 5.56
C VAL A 21 -20.37 -6.07 6.50
N ILE A 22 -19.30 -6.86 6.38
CA ILE A 22 -19.05 -7.98 7.30
C ILE A 22 -18.84 -7.46 8.72
N ARG A 23 -18.17 -6.31 8.84
CA ARG A 23 -17.93 -5.64 10.12
C ARG A 23 -19.21 -5.15 10.78
N THR A 24 -20.18 -4.64 10.03
CA THR A 24 -21.47 -4.20 10.60
C THR A 24 -22.39 -5.37 10.94
N LEU A 25 -22.35 -6.45 10.16
CA LEU A 25 -23.20 -7.62 10.36
C LEU A 25 -22.65 -8.61 11.40
N HIS A 26 -21.33 -8.72 11.53
CA HIS A 26 -20.64 -9.69 12.41
C HIS A 26 -19.52 -9.02 13.22
N PRO A 27 -19.85 -8.08 14.12
CA PRO A 27 -18.86 -7.30 14.86
C PRO A 27 -17.95 -8.16 15.75
N ASP A 28 -18.49 -9.18 16.43
CA ASP A 28 -17.72 -10.07 17.31
C ASP A 28 -16.67 -10.88 16.54
N SER A 29 -17.09 -11.47 15.41
CA SER A 29 -16.26 -12.24 14.49
C SER A 29 -15.10 -11.42 13.91
N VAL A 30 -15.33 -10.13 13.63
CA VAL A 30 -14.33 -9.20 13.08
C VAL A 30 -13.41 -8.67 14.17
N THR A 31 -13.91 -8.45 15.39
CA THR A 31 -13.10 -8.03 16.55
C THR A 31 -12.12 -9.11 16.96
N ALA A 32 -12.55 -10.37 16.99
CA ALA A 32 -11.69 -11.51 17.26
C ALA A 32 -10.49 -11.57 16.30
N VAL A 33 -10.68 -11.29 15.00
CA VAL A 33 -9.59 -11.26 14.02
C VAL A 33 -8.74 -10.00 14.16
N ALA A 34 -9.35 -8.83 14.30
CA ALA A 34 -8.66 -7.54 14.36
C ALA A 34 -7.73 -7.38 15.57
N LEU A 35 -8.01 -8.05 16.69
CA LEU A 35 -7.14 -8.04 17.86
C LEU A 35 -5.79 -8.71 17.60
N HIS A 36 -5.72 -9.66 16.67
CA HIS A 36 -4.47 -10.32 16.28
C HIS A 36 -3.65 -9.52 15.27
N LEU A 37 -4.24 -8.49 14.64
CA LEU A 37 -3.52 -7.62 13.72
C LEU A 37 -2.54 -6.72 14.48
N LYS A 38 -1.32 -6.62 13.96
CA LYS A 38 -0.19 -5.95 14.61
C LYS A 38 -0.24 -4.44 14.34
N PHE A 39 -1.13 -3.75 15.05
CA PHE A 39 -1.38 -2.30 14.93
C PHE A 39 -0.11 -1.45 14.78
N TRP A 40 0.91 -1.70 15.60
CA TRP A 40 2.16 -0.92 15.58
C TRP A 40 2.89 -1.00 14.24
N ILE A 41 2.90 -2.18 13.60
CA ILE A 41 3.53 -2.34 12.28
C ILE A 41 2.73 -1.56 11.23
N GLY A 42 1.39 -1.63 11.28
CA GLY A 42 0.51 -0.84 10.43
C GLY A 42 0.70 0.68 10.61
N ALA A 43 0.83 1.16 11.85
CA ALA A 43 1.03 2.57 12.15
C ALA A 43 2.39 3.10 11.64
N THR A 44 3.46 2.33 11.84
CA THR A 44 4.79 2.66 11.29
C THR A 44 4.75 2.70 9.77
N ASN A 45 4.08 1.75 9.13
CA ASN A 45 3.89 1.72 7.67
C ASN A 45 3.16 2.97 7.16
N THR A 46 2.11 3.42 7.84
CA THR A 46 1.39 4.65 7.49
C THR A 46 2.29 5.88 7.61
N ALA A 47 3.12 5.98 8.66
CA ALA A 47 4.09 7.07 8.79
C ALA A 47 5.14 7.07 7.68
N VAL A 48 5.65 5.88 7.31
CA VAL A 48 6.60 5.70 6.20
C VAL A 48 5.98 6.15 4.87
N LEU A 49 4.72 5.82 4.59
CA LEU A 49 4.05 6.23 3.36
C LEU A 49 3.76 7.72 3.30
N ILE A 50 3.36 8.35 4.41
CA ILE A 50 3.16 9.81 4.46
C ILE A 50 4.49 10.52 4.14
N LEU A 51 5.59 10.05 4.72
CA LEU A 51 6.92 10.57 4.41
C LEU A 51 7.30 10.34 2.94
N SER A 52 6.99 9.17 2.40
CA SER A 52 7.24 8.82 0.99
C SER A 52 6.50 9.72 0.01
N SER A 53 5.21 9.99 0.31
CA SER A 53 4.35 10.90 -0.45
C SER A 53 4.92 12.33 -0.42
N PHE A 54 5.38 12.80 0.74
CA PHE A 54 6.05 14.09 0.86
C PHE A 54 7.32 14.17 0.00
N CYS A 55 8.17 13.14 0.04
CA CYS A 55 9.35 13.07 -0.83
C CYS A 55 9.00 13.10 -2.32
N MET A 56 7.89 12.46 -2.72
CA MET A 56 7.45 12.49 -4.12
C MET A 56 6.96 13.87 -4.54
N SER A 57 6.27 14.60 -3.67
CA SER A 57 5.88 15.99 -3.92
C SER A 57 7.11 16.90 -4.13
N VAL A 58 8.16 16.72 -3.31
CA VAL A 58 9.45 17.42 -3.49
C VAL A 58 10.09 17.07 -4.83
N ALA A 59 9.99 15.81 -5.28
CA ALA A 59 10.50 15.43 -6.60
C ALA A 59 9.76 16.15 -7.74
N ILE A 60 8.43 16.23 -7.67
CA ILE A 60 7.61 16.91 -8.67
C ILE A 60 7.95 18.41 -8.71
N GLU A 61 8.04 19.06 -7.55
CA GLU A 61 8.41 20.48 -7.46
C GLU A 61 9.84 20.73 -8.00
N SER A 62 10.80 19.89 -7.60
CA SER A 62 12.17 19.98 -8.10
C SER A 62 12.27 19.79 -9.61
N SER A 63 11.36 19.00 -10.21
CA SER A 63 11.27 18.83 -11.66
C SER A 63 10.83 20.13 -12.36
N ARG A 64 9.93 20.91 -11.75
CA ARG A 64 9.45 22.21 -12.26
C ARG A 64 10.52 23.29 -12.15
N LEU A 65 11.33 23.24 -11.10
CA LEU A 65 12.43 24.19 -10.85
C LEU A 65 13.71 23.87 -11.63
N GLY A 66 13.74 22.78 -12.42
CA GLY A 66 14.94 22.39 -13.16
C GLY A 66 16.02 21.70 -12.32
N LEU A 67 15.74 21.39 -11.05
CA LEU A 67 16.71 20.89 -10.08
C LEU A 67 16.87 19.36 -10.16
N GLN A 68 17.47 18.90 -11.27
CA GLN A 68 17.59 17.47 -11.60
C GLN A 68 18.17 16.61 -10.47
N ARG A 69 19.23 17.08 -9.79
CA ARG A 69 19.87 16.32 -8.71
C ARG A 69 18.95 16.10 -7.50
N ILE A 70 18.17 17.12 -7.13
CA ILE A 70 17.26 17.04 -5.98
C ILE A 70 16.07 16.15 -6.34
N MET A 71 15.52 16.33 -7.54
CA MET A 71 14.45 15.49 -8.07
C MET A 71 14.83 13.99 -8.04
N VAL A 72 15.98 13.60 -8.60
CA VAL A 72 16.42 12.19 -8.62
C VAL A 72 16.64 11.66 -7.20
N ARG A 73 17.26 12.44 -6.31
CA ARG A 73 17.45 12.04 -4.90
C ARG A 73 16.12 11.84 -4.18
N ALA A 74 15.15 12.72 -4.39
CA ALA A 74 13.82 12.63 -3.81
C ALA A 74 13.08 11.39 -4.31
N MET A 75 13.11 11.09 -5.61
CA MET A 75 12.50 9.88 -6.18
C MET A 75 13.15 8.58 -5.66
N LEU A 76 14.48 8.56 -5.52
CA LEU A 76 15.20 7.43 -4.93
C LEU A 76 14.84 7.24 -3.46
N LEU A 77 14.68 8.34 -2.71
CA LEU A 77 14.24 8.29 -1.31
C LEU A 77 12.80 7.75 -1.20
N THR A 78 11.88 8.21 -2.05
CA THR A 78 10.52 7.67 -2.17
C THR A 78 10.54 6.16 -2.46
N ALA A 79 11.36 5.71 -3.41
CA ALA A 79 11.51 4.29 -3.70
C ALA A 79 12.06 3.50 -2.51
N ALA A 80 13.06 4.04 -1.80
CA ALA A 80 13.63 3.40 -0.61
C ALA A 80 12.61 3.27 0.54
N LEU A 81 11.77 4.30 0.75
CA LEU A 81 10.68 4.25 1.73
C LEU A 81 9.60 3.23 1.33
N GLY A 82 9.28 3.11 0.04
CA GLY A 82 8.41 2.05 -0.47
C GLY A 82 8.96 0.65 -0.23
N VAL A 83 10.27 0.44 -0.41
CA VAL A 83 10.93 -0.83 -0.08
C VAL A 83 10.89 -1.10 1.42
N LEU A 84 11.12 -0.09 2.26
CA LEU A 84 11.00 -0.23 3.72
C LEU A 84 9.58 -0.68 4.11
N PHE A 85 8.55 -0.09 3.52
CA PHE A 85 7.16 -0.53 3.71
C PHE A 85 6.98 -2.00 3.32
N MET A 86 7.49 -2.42 2.16
CA MET A 86 7.41 -3.82 1.71
C MET A 86 8.12 -4.77 2.68
N CYS A 87 9.27 -4.40 3.23
CA CYS A 87 9.97 -5.20 4.24
C CYS A 87 9.16 -5.33 5.54
N LEU A 88 8.57 -4.23 6.02
CA LEU A 88 7.74 -4.23 7.23
C LEU A 88 6.47 -5.08 7.05
N LYS A 89 5.80 -4.97 5.90
CA LYS A 89 4.65 -5.84 5.55
C LYS A 89 5.07 -7.29 5.35
N GLY A 90 6.22 -7.54 4.73
CA GLY A 90 6.77 -8.89 4.60
C GLY A 90 7.07 -9.54 5.96
N TYR A 91 7.59 -8.76 6.91
CA TYR A 91 7.78 -9.22 8.29
C TYR A 91 6.45 -9.52 8.99
N GLU A 92 5.41 -8.69 8.79
CA GLU A 92 4.07 -8.97 9.29
C GLU A 92 3.52 -10.27 8.71
N TYR A 93 3.60 -10.46 7.39
CA TYR A 93 3.16 -11.69 6.73
C TYR A 93 3.94 -12.93 7.18
N TYR A 94 5.24 -12.81 7.41
CA TYR A 94 6.03 -13.90 7.96
C TYR A 94 5.55 -14.28 9.36
N ARG A 95 5.23 -13.30 10.21
CA ARG A 95 4.66 -13.57 11.53
C ARG A 95 3.25 -14.16 11.43
N ASP A 96 2.42 -13.66 10.54
CA ASP A 96 1.07 -14.18 10.31
C ASP A 96 1.12 -15.62 9.76
N TYR A 97 2.15 -15.96 8.97
CA TYR A 97 2.44 -17.32 8.52
C TYR A 97 2.84 -18.24 9.67
N VAL A 98 3.76 -17.80 10.53
CA VAL A 98 4.19 -18.54 11.73
C VAL A 98 3.06 -18.71 12.75
N GLU A 99 2.19 -17.70 12.86
CA GLU A 99 0.99 -17.71 13.72
C GLU A 99 -0.20 -18.43 13.04
N HIS A 100 0.02 -19.10 11.90
CA HIS A 100 -0.96 -19.90 11.14
C HIS A 100 -2.22 -19.15 10.70
N MET A 101 -2.12 -17.84 10.50
CA MET A 101 -3.22 -16.96 10.09
C MET A 101 -3.43 -16.90 8.57
N THR A 102 -2.62 -17.61 7.78
CA THR A 102 -2.64 -17.51 6.32
C THR A 102 -3.70 -18.45 5.69
N PRO A 103 -4.67 -17.93 4.91
CA PRO A 103 -5.74 -18.73 4.35
C PRO A 103 -5.32 -19.62 3.16
N PHE A 104 -4.23 -19.27 2.46
CA PHE A 104 -3.88 -19.91 1.18
C PHE A 104 -2.69 -20.88 1.22
N LEU A 105 -1.88 -20.89 2.29
CA LEU A 105 -0.55 -21.53 2.29
C LEU A 105 -0.44 -22.79 3.16
N HIS A 106 -1.50 -23.22 3.86
CA HIS A 106 -1.45 -24.40 4.71
C HIS A 106 -2.64 -25.36 4.56
N TRP A 107 -2.32 -26.64 4.73
CA TRP A 107 -3.23 -27.79 4.85
C TRP A 107 -4.06 -27.80 6.16
N ARG A 108 -3.90 -26.80 7.03
CA ARG A 108 -4.51 -26.73 8.36
C ARG A 108 -5.25 -25.41 8.54
N ARG A 109 -6.55 -25.50 8.88
CA ARG A 109 -7.46 -24.36 9.08
C ARG A 109 -6.96 -23.47 10.22
N TYR A 110 -7.05 -22.16 10.06
CA TYR A 110 -6.86 -21.20 11.15
C TYR A 110 -7.74 -21.56 12.35
N GLU A 111 -7.11 -21.95 13.46
CA GLU A 111 -7.78 -22.58 14.62
C GLU A 111 -8.73 -21.61 15.37
N LEU A 112 -8.56 -20.30 15.17
CA LEU A 112 -9.42 -19.24 15.75
C LEU A 112 -10.64 -18.90 14.89
N VAL A 113 -10.81 -19.46 13.68
CA VAL A 113 -12.03 -19.29 12.88
C VAL A 113 -12.96 -20.50 13.01
N GLY A 114 -13.85 -20.40 13.99
CA GLY A 114 -15.08 -21.19 14.03
C GLY A 114 -16.17 -20.68 13.08
N ASP A 115 -16.24 -19.37 12.84
CA ASP A 115 -17.35 -18.69 12.17
C ASP A 115 -17.04 -18.27 10.71
N PRO A 116 -17.93 -18.52 9.73
CA PRO A 116 -17.70 -18.14 8.33
C PRO A 116 -17.35 -16.65 8.10
N ALA A 117 -17.86 -15.73 8.92
CA ALA A 117 -17.60 -14.29 8.77
C ALA A 117 -16.16 -13.91 9.10
N SER A 118 -15.56 -14.50 10.14
CA SER A 118 -14.15 -14.28 10.48
C SER A 118 -13.22 -14.73 9.35
N ARG A 119 -13.53 -15.88 8.72
CA ARG A 119 -12.78 -16.42 7.57
C ARG A 119 -12.79 -15.44 6.40
N LEU A 120 -13.99 -14.98 6.05
CA LEU A 120 -14.16 -14.08 4.93
C LEU A 120 -13.49 -12.71 5.17
N PHE A 121 -13.49 -12.22 6.41
CA PHE A 121 -12.75 -11.02 6.79
C PHE A 121 -11.23 -11.22 6.68
N THR A 122 -10.69 -12.35 7.13
CA THR A 122 -9.26 -12.70 6.95
C THR A 122 -8.89 -12.81 5.47
N ASP A 123 -9.72 -13.44 4.65
CA ASP A 123 -9.49 -13.57 3.20
C ASP A 123 -9.44 -12.19 2.53
N LEU A 124 -10.40 -11.31 2.85
CA LEU A 124 -10.41 -9.93 2.36
C LEU A 124 -9.18 -9.15 2.81
N TYR A 125 -8.74 -9.32 4.06
CA TYR A 125 -7.51 -8.71 4.55
C TYR A 125 -6.33 -9.09 3.66
N PHE A 126 -6.10 -10.38 3.40
CA PHE A 126 -4.98 -10.84 2.56
C PHE A 126 -5.11 -10.40 1.10
N ILE A 127 -6.32 -10.40 0.53
CA ILE A 127 -6.53 -9.97 -0.87
C ILE A 127 -6.30 -8.47 -1.00
N ILE A 128 -6.87 -7.63 -0.14
CA ILE A 128 -6.72 -6.17 -0.18
C ILE A 128 -5.24 -5.79 -0.01
N THR A 129 -4.59 -6.33 1.03
CA THR A 129 -3.19 -6.00 1.33
C THR A 129 -2.22 -6.61 0.33
N GLY A 130 -2.51 -7.80 -0.21
CA GLY A 130 -1.74 -8.44 -1.28
C GLY A 130 -1.81 -7.68 -2.60
N LEU A 131 -3.01 -7.29 -3.03
CA LEU A 131 -3.18 -6.46 -4.23
C LEU A 131 -2.48 -5.12 -4.08
N HIS A 132 -2.58 -4.50 -2.90
CA HIS A 132 -1.84 -3.27 -2.61
C HIS A 132 -0.32 -3.47 -2.69
N ALA A 133 0.22 -4.57 -2.15
CA ALA A 133 1.64 -4.89 -2.22
C ALA A 133 2.13 -5.07 -3.68
N ILE A 134 1.32 -5.68 -4.54
CA ILE A 134 1.61 -5.80 -5.98
C ILE A 134 1.69 -4.40 -6.61
N HIS A 135 0.69 -3.54 -6.37
CA HIS A 135 0.65 -2.18 -6.89
C HIS A 135 1.86 -1.36 -6.43
N LEU A 136 2.21 -1.45 -5.15
CA LEU A 136 3.37 -0.77 -4.58
C LEU A 136 4.68 -1.27 -5.20
N THR A 137 4.82 -2.58 -5.43
CA THR A 137 6.00 -3.16 -6.09
C THR A 137 6.15 -2.62 -7.52
N ILE A 138 5.06 -2.55 -8.28
CA ILE A 138 5.04 -1.94 -9.62
C ILE A 138 5.41 -0.46 -9.53
N GLY A 139 4.86 0.26 -8.55
CA GLY A 139 5.18 1.66 -8.27
C GLY A 139 6.67 1.88 -8.02
N ILE A 140 7.30 1.04 -7.19
CA ILE A 140 8.74 1.10 -6.89
C ILE A 140 9.54 0.88 -8.17
N GLY A 141 9.18 -0.11 -8.98
CA GLY A 141 9.82 -0.36 -10.27
C GLY A 141 9.75 0.84 -11.21
N LEU A 142 8.56 1.44 -11.35
CA LEU A 142 8.36 2.65 -12.15
C LEU A 142 9.20 3.83 -11.61
N MET A 143 9.24 4.02 -10.29
CA MET A 143 10.01 5.08 -9.65
C MET A 143 11.51 4.94 -9.89
N LEU A 144 12.04 3.72 -9.79
CA LEU A 144 13.47 3.43 -10.03
C LEU A 144 13.84 3.62 -11.50
N VAL A 145 13.03 3.10 -12.43
CA VAL A 145 13.25 3.28 -13.87
C VAL A 145 13.20 4.76 -14.24
N MET A 146 12.23 5.50 -13.72
CA MET A 146 12.13 6.94 -13.97
C MET A 146 13.28 7.72 -13.34
N SER A 147 13.73 7.37 -12.12
CA SER A 147 14.90 7.99 -11.50
C SER A 147 16.16 7.78 -12.34
N TRP A 148 16.33 6.58 -12.89
CA TRP A 148 17.45 6.26 -13.78
C TRP A 148 17.37 7.03 -15.10
N LEU A 149 16.22 7.06 -15.77
CA LEU A 149 16.02 7.84 -16.99
C LEU A 149 16.25 9.34 -16.75
N ALA A 150 15.74 9.84 -15.63
CA ALA A 150 15.82 11.24 -15.25
C ALA A 150 17.21 11.65 -14.74
N SER A 151 18.13 10.71 -14.51
CA SER A 151 19.54 11.00 -14.23
C SER A 151 20.36 11.34 -15.49
N ARG A 152 19.82 11.05 -16.68
CA ARG A 152 20.48 11.36 -17.96
C ARG A 152 20.33 12.83 -18.32
N ALA A 153 21.37 13.41 -18.93
CA ALA A 153 21.35 14.81 -19.35
C ALA A 153 20.23 15.09 -20.38
N GLY A 154 19.51 16.19 -20.22
CA GLY A 154 18.45 16.63 -21.16
C GLY A 154 17.08 15.98 -20.99
N PHE A 155 16.86 15.12 -19.97
CA PHE A 155 15.58 14.45 -19.77
C PHE A 155 14.45 15.38 -19.27
N LEU A 156 14.78 16.36 -18.41
CA LEU A 156 13.80 17.18 -17.69
C LEU A 156 12.85 17.97 -18.62
N GLN A 157 13.41 18.72 -19.56
CA GLN A 157 12.63 19.66 -20.39
C GLN A 157 11.65 18.97 -21.35
N LYS A 158 11.88 17.69 -21.69
CA LYS A 158 11.07 16.97 -22.67
C LYS A 158 10.08 15.98 -22.05
N HIS A 159 10.26 15.62 -20.78
CA HIS A 159 9.53 14.51 -20.15
C HIS A 159 8.96 14.81 -18.75
N GLN A 160 8.87 16.09 -18.36
CA GLN A 160 8.29 16.49 -17.06
C GLN A 160 6.91 15.87 -16.80
N ASN A 161 6.05 15.80 -17.82
CA ASN A 161 4.73 15.17 -17.73
C ASN A 161 4.78 13.69 -17.31
N ARG A 162 5.85 12.95 -17.66
CA ARG A 162 5.99 11.53 -17.27
C ARG A 162 6.25 11.39 -15.77
N ILE A 163 6.97 12.33 -15.17
CA ILE A 163 7.25 12.35 -13.73
C ILE A 163 5.97 12.66 -12.95
N GLU A 164 5.18 13.61 -13.43
CA GLU A 164 3.87 13.93 -12.83
C GLU A 164 2.91 12.73 -12.89
N ILE A 165 2.85 12.02 -14.03
CA ILE A 165 2.02 10.81 -14.16
C ILE A 165 2.43 9.71 -13.17
N VAL A 166 3.74 9.47 -13.01
CA VAL A 166 4.25 8.48 -12.04
C VAL A 166 4.03 8.94 -10.60
N GLY A 167 4.12 10.25 -10.33
CA GLY A 167 3.77 10.84 -9.05
C GLY A 167 2.30 10.65 -8.70
N LEU A 168 1.39 10.89 -9.65
CA LEU A 168 -0.04 10.65 -9.47
C LEU A 168 -0.35 9.18 -9.14
N TYR A 169 0.33 8.24 -9.81
CA TYR A 169 0.22 6.82 -9.48
C TYR A 169 0.70 6.51 -8.06
N TRP A 170 1.84 7.07 -7.66
CA TRP A 170 2.40 6.86 -6.33
C TRP A 170 1.49 7.41 -5.23
N HIS A 171 1.04 8.66 -5.35
CA HIS A 171 0.11 9.27 -4.39
C HIS A 171 -1.21 8.50 -4.30
N PHE A 172 -1.68 7.91 -5.41
CA PHE A 172 -2.88 7.08 -5.40
C PHE A 172 -2.69 5.80 -4.58
N ILE A 173 -1.55 5.12 -4.73
CA ILE A 173 -1.22 3.93 -3.92
C ILE A 173 -1.20 4.32 -2.43
N ASP A 174 -0.54 5.44 -2.09
CA ASP A 174 -0.48 5.94 -0.71
C ASP A 174 -1.89 6.23 -0.15
N LEU A 175 -2.76 6.82 -0.96
CA LEU A 175 -4.15 7.11 -0.59
C LEU A 175 -4.95 5.83 -0.31
N ILE A 176 -4.78 4.78 -1.12
CA ILE A 176 -5.42 3.49 -0.86
C ILE A 176 -5.00 2.98 0.51
N TRP A 177 -3.71 2.99 0.83
CA TRP A 177 -3.25 2.50 2.14
C TRP A 177 -3.81 3.31 3.31
N MET A 178 -3.95 4.63 3.14
CA MET A 178 -4.58 5.50 4.12
C MET A 178 -6.02 5.11 4.43
N ILE A 179 -6.71 4.44 3.50
CA ILE A 179 -8.06 3.85 3.72
C ILE A 179 -7.95 2.43 4.28
N VAL A 180 -7.03 1.60 3.77
CA VAL A 180 -6.79 0.23 4.27
C VAL A 180 -6.52 0.20 5.77
N PHE A 181 -5.63 1.07 6.25
CA PHE A 181 -5.18 1.06 7.64
C PHE A 181 -6.33 1.30 8.64
N PRO A 182 -7.15 2.36 8.51
CA PRO A 182 -8.32 2.54 9.37
C PRO A 182 -9.34 1.40 9.27
N THR A 183 -9.67 0.97 8.04
CA THR A 183 -10.69 -0.05 7.78
C THR A 183 -10.35 -1.40 8.41
N LEU A 184 -9.08 -1.82 8.33
CA LEU A 184 -8.65 -3.15 8.78
C LEU A 184 -8.03 -3.13 10.19
N TYR A 185 -7.26 -2.10 10.57
CA TYR A 185 -6.47 -2.09 11.80
C TYR A 185 -7.01 -1.19 12.92
N LEU A 186 -7.60 -0.02 12.59
CA LEU A 186 -7.90 1.00 13.60
C LEU A 186 -9.29 0.86 14.20
N LEU A 187 -10.31 0.58 13.39
CA LEU A 187 -11.72 0.72 13.81
C LEU A 187 -12.16 -0.27 14.91
N ASN A 188 -11.37 -1.30 15.23
CA ASN A 188 -11.71 -2.41 16.13
C ASN A 188 -11.01 -2.39 17.49
N ARG A 189 -10.52 -1.22 17.89
CA ARG A 189 -10.06 -0.93 19.26
C ARG A 189 -10.88 0.22 19.80
#